data_AF-A0A838S0V3-F1
#
_entry.id   AF-A0A838S0V3-F1
#
_cell.length_a   1.000
_cell.length_b   1.000
_cell.length_c   1.000
_cell.angle_alpha   90.00
_cell.angle_beta   90.00
_cell.angle_gamma   90.00
#
_symmetry.space_group_name_H-M   'P 1'
#
loop_
_entity.id
_entity.type
_entity.pdbx_description
1 polymer ?
#
loop_
_entity_poly.entity_id
_entity_poly.type
_entity_poly.pdbx_seq_one_letter_code
_entity_poly.pdbx_strand_id
1 'polypeptide(L)'
;MSKSSGPSEKYRLVDCPAVIDAQAQHDSKTSVKYVFVCGLERSGTTLLASNLARLENCTGFNDTGVMKDEGQYLQHVYRSDPEFGGAGRYGFDPRAHLTEASDLLTPANVISLRESWHAHWESGKSICLEKTPGNLIRTRFLQAAFPNSYFVVITRHPVPVSLATQKWSVTPLHRLFRHWLRCYGLFEQDKKHLKNLYELTYEDYINNPARHHQDIAAFIGTCARTDLMEEVDAAHNRRYFDRWVAMLSDSPWKSYYRCIAGTYESSFANYGYSLIDGCGLGEEMFRNVGKAASGRGALCCVVADFIMFPWRIGRKALWSLERQLRVHLPQSTMAFIRRLLGKAPTRGPVSAGEDRGNRDSARTRSSEHPHARFKNGRARRSSGPPIT
;
A
#
# COMPACT_ATOMS: atom_id res chain seq x y z
N MET A 1 -54.93 -16.92 60.99
CA MET A 1 -54.69 -17.30 59.57
C MET A 1 -53.57 -16.41 59.07
N SER A 2 -52.32 -16.91 58.99
CA SER A 2 -51.63 -17.34 57.74
C SER A 2 -51.28 -16.16 56.82
N LYS A 3 -50.06 -15.94 56.30
CA LYS A 3 -48.72 -16.58 56.33
C LYS A 3 -47.74 -15.59 55.63
N SER A 4 -46.45 -15.66 56.01
CA SER A 4 -45.16 -15.53 55.26
C SER A 4 -45.17 -15.06 53.77
N SER A 5 -44.16 -14.39 53.17
CA SER A 5 -42.69 -14.50 53.27
C SER A 5 -41.99 -13.51 52.30
N GLY A 6 -40.90 -12.87 52.75
CA GLY A 6 -39.61 -12.75 52.02
C GLY A 6 -39.41 -11.72 50.87
N PRO A 7 -38.31 -10.93 50.87
CA PRO A 7 -37.96 -9.99 49.80
C PRO A 7 -37.02 -10.61 48.74
N SER A 8 -37.17 -10.20 47.47
CA SER A 8 -36.32 -10.60 46.34
C SER A 8 -35.45 -9.43 45.87
N GLU A 9 -34.21 -9.48 46.31
CA GLU A 9 -33.04 -8.73 45.88
C GLU A 9 -32.54 -9.25 44.51
N LYS A 10 -32.22 -8.36 43.55
CA LYS A 10 -31.10 -8.43 42.57
C LYS A 10 -31.31 -7.51 41.35
N TYR A 11 -30.82 -6.28 41.44
CA TYR A 11 -30.17 -5.60 40.31
C TYR A 11 -28.86 -5.04 40.84
N ARG A 12 -27.79 -5.81 40.68
CA ARG A 12 -26.43 -5.39 40.99
C ARG A 12 -25.90 -4.65 39.77
N LEU A 13 -25.72 -3.34 39.92
CA LEU A 13 -24.89 -2.51 39.04
C LEU A 13 -23.53 -3.21 38.92
N VAL A 14 -23.11 -3.48 37.69
CA VAL A 14 -21.78 -4.03 37.42
C VAL A 14 -20.86 -2.83 37.26
N ASP A 15 -20.10 -2.55 38.32
CA ASP A 15 -19.04 -1.56 38.33
C ASP A 15 -17.99 -1.90 37.25
N CYS A 16 -17.74 -0.96 36.35
CA CYS A 16 -16.58 -0.98 35.46
C CYS A 16 -15.29 -0.80 36.30
N PRO A 17 -14.21 -1.56 36.03
CA PRO A 17 -13.07 -1.57 36.93
C PRO A 17 -12.23 -0.30 36.82
N ALA A 18 -12.00 0.31 37.98
CA ALA A 18 -11.21 1.51 38.29
C ALA A 18 -9.72 1.50 37.86
N VAL A 19 -9.31 0.59 36.98
CA VAL A 19 -7.93 0.47 36.47
C VAL A 19 -7.69 1.37 35.26
N ILE A 20 -8.75 1.73 34.51
CA ILE A 20 -8.64 2.69 33.39
C ILE A 20 -8.38 4.12 33.90
N ASP A 21 -8.98 4.49 35.04
CA ASP A 21 -8.86 5.84 35.60
C ASP A 21 -7.49 6.14 36.22
N ALA A 22 -6.81 5.14 36.78
CA ALA A 22 -5.48 5.34 37.37
C ALA A 22 -4.40 5.63 36.31
N GLN A 23 -4.53 5.04 35.10
CA GLN A 23 -3.62 5.32 33.98
C GLN A 23 -3.96 6.67 33.31
N ALA A 24 -5.25 7.03 33.23
CA ALA A 24 -5.70 8.32 32.69
C ALA A 24 -5.20 9.52 33.50
N GLN A 25 -4.99 9.35 34.81
CA GLN A 25 -4.45 10.38 35.70
C GLN A 25 -2.92 10.56 35.57
N HIS A 26 -2.18 9.55 35.12
CA HIS A 26 -0.73 9.65 34.86
C HIS A 26 -0.41 10.28 33.49
N ASP A 27 -1.33 10.22 32.52
CA ASP A 27 -1.16 10.75 31.16
C ASP A 27 -1.38 12.28 31.03
N SER A 28 -1.71 12.98 32.13
CA SER A 28 -2.10 14.41 32.08
C SER A 28 -0.96 15.41 31.85
N LYS A 29 0.29 14.97 31.60
CA LYS A 29 1.43 15.88 31.34
C LYS A 29 1.97 15.90 29.91
N THR A 30 1.50 15.03 29.02
CA THR A 30 1.44 15.19 27.55
C THR A 30 0.83 13.90 27.00
N SER A 31 -0.47 13.86 26.74
CA SER A 31 -1.12 12.64 26.23
C SER A 31 -0.53 12.26 24.87
N VAL A 32 0.12 11.10 24.77
CA VAL A 32 0.65 10.59 23.50
C VAL A 32 -0.50 10.49 22.48
N LYS A 33 -0.27 10.98 21.26
CA LYS A 33 -1.17 10.88 20.12
C LYS A 33 -0.73 9.71 19.24
N TYR A 34 -1.65 8.83 18.88
CA TYR A 34 -1.37 7.69 18.00
C TYR A 34 -1.92 7.95 16.61
N VAL A 35 -1.06 8.03 15.60
CA VAL A 35 -1.45 8.33 14.22
C VAL A 35 -1.35 7.05 13.39
N PHE A 36 -2.47 6.64 12.81
CA PHE A 36 -2.56 5.46 11.96
C PHE A 36 -2.72 5.89 10.50
N VAL A 37 -1.74 5.55 9.67
CA VAL A 37 -1.83 5.76 8.22
C VAL A 37 -2.39 4.50 7.57
N CYS A 38 -3.62 4.59 7.07
CA CYS A 38 -4.38 3.46 6.55
C CYS A 38 -4.77 3.67 5.08
N GLY A 39 -5.19 2.59 4.41
CA GLY A 39 -5.61 2.58 3.02
C GLY A 39 -5.27 1.24 2.38
N LEU A 40 -5.68 0.97 1.14
CA LEU A 40 -5.23 -0.27 0.50
C LEU A 40 -3.74 -0.24 0.17
N GLU A 41 -3.11 -1.41 0.10
CA GLU A 41 -1.76 -1.52 -0.44
C GLU A 41 -1.71 -0.87 -1.82
N ARG A 42 -0.57 -0.26 -2.16
CA ARG A 42 -0.37 0.48 -3.42
C ARG A 42 -1.16 1.80 -3.52
N SER A 43 -1.79 2.29 -2.45
CA SER A 43 -2.47 3.59 -2.45
C SER A 43 -1.59 4.78 -2.07
N GLY A 44 -0.29 4.58 -1.83
CA GLY A 44 0.64 5.65 -1.44
C GLY A 44 0.86 5.80 0.07
N THR A 45 0.34 4.86 0.88
CA THR A 45 0.47 4.84 2.35
C THR A 45 1.92 4.97 2.84
N THR A 46 2.90 4.31 2.18
CA THR A 46 4.31 4.42 2.56
C THR A 46 4.87 5.84 2.37
N LEU A 47 4.60 6.48 1.23
CA LEU A 47 5.08 7.84 0.96
C LEU A 47 4.41 8.85 1.91
N LEU A 48 3.10 8.68 2.14
CA LEU A 48 2.36 9.50 3.08
C LEU A 48 2.91 9.34 4.50
N ALA A 49 3.06 8.11 5.00
CA ALA A 49 3.60 7.85 6.34
C ALA A 49 5.02 8.37 6.51
N SER A 50 5.87 8.22 5.49
CA SER A 50 7.22 8.77 5.52
C SER A 50 7.19 10.29 5.71
N ASN A 51 6.40 11.01 4.90
CA ASN A 51 6.27 12.46 5.05
C ASN A 51 5.67 12.85 6.40
N LEU A 52 4.65 12.14 6.89
CA LEU A 52 4.03 12.43 8.19
C LEU A 52 4.96 12.15 9.38
N ALA A 53 5.85 11.16 9.29
CA ALA A 53 6.85 10.90 10.33
C ALA A 53 7.84 12.07 10.51
N ARG A 54 7.89 13.04 9.59
CA ARG A 54 8.72 14.25 9.66
C ARG A 54 8.01 15.46 10.28
N LEU A 55 6.75 15.31 10.70
CA LEU A 55 6.06 16.34 11.47
C LEU A 55 6.76 16.61 12.80
N GLU A 56 6.59 17.82 13.32
CA GLU A 56 7.19 18.18 14.60
C GLU A 56 6.66 17.26 15.71
N ASN A 57 7.55 16.77 16.58
CA ASN A 57 7.28 15.82 17.65
C ASN A 57 6.68 14.46 17.21
N CYS A 58 6.77 14.12 15.92
CA CYS A 58 6.39 12.81 15.40
C CYS A 58 7.57 11.84 15.37
N THR A 59 7.25 10.56 15.61
CA THR A 59 8.11 9.42 15.33
C THR A 59 7.28 8.37 14.59
N GLY A 60 7.89 7.71 13.61
CA GLY A 60 7.30 6.57 12.92
C GLY A 60 8.29 5.42 12.92
N PHE A 61 7.83 4.23 12.55
CA PHE A 61 8.75 3.09 12.39
C PHE A 61 9.74 3.34 11.25
N ASN A 62 11.02 3.08 11.53
CA ASN A 62 12.10 3.19 10.57
C ASN A 62 13.14 2.10 10.84
N ASP A 63 13.70 1.50 9.78
CA ASP A 63 14.76 0.50 9.82
C ASP A 63 14.49 -0.68 10.78
N THR A 64 13.22 -1.11 10.88
CA THR A 64 12.79 -2.16 11.81
C THR A 64 13.15 -3.58 11.35
N GLY A 65 13.60 -3.72 10.11
CA GLY A 65 13.93 -5.01 9.48
C GLY A 65 12.72 -5.82 8.98
N VAL A 66 11.48 -5.38 9.25
CA VAL A 66 10.27 -6.02 8.72
C VAL A 66 9.80 -5.36 7.42
N MET A 67 8.84 -6.00 6.74
CA MET A 67 8.37 -5.53 5.45
C MET A 67 7.76 -4.13 5.55
N LYS A 68 8.41 -3.15 4.91
CA LYS A 68 7.93 -1.77 4.78
C LYS A 68 7.66 -1.08 6.14
N ASP A 69 8.34 -1.53 7.19
CA ASP A 69 8.20 -1.02 8.55
C ASP A 69 6.73 -1.00 9.00
N GLU A 70 5.98 -2.06 8.67
CA GLU A 70 4.55 -2.15 9.00
C GLU A 70 4.32 -2.70 10.40
N GLY A 71 3.50 -1.99 11.19
CA GLY A 71 3.20 -2.34 12.57
C GLY A 71 2.56 -3.71 12.75
N GLN A 72 1.83 -4.21 11.75
CA GLN A 72 1.27 -5.57 11.79
C GLN A 72 2.32 -6.67 11.99
N TYR A 73 3.58 -6.46 11.56
CA TYR A 73 4.66 -7.45 11.71
C TYR A 73 5.49 -7.25 12.98
N LEU A 74 5.24 -6.18 13.74
CA LEU A 74 5.96 -5.85 14.96
C LEU A 74 5.21 -6.29 16.22
N GLN A 75 4.06 -6.95 16.07
CA GLN A 75 3.15 -7.33 17.16
C GLN A 75 2.59 -8.75 16.92
N HIS A 76 1.94 -9.31 17.94
CA HIS A 76 1.38 -10.67 17.91
C HIS A 76 -0.07 -10.79 18.41
N VAL A 77 -0.74 -9.65 18.65
CA VAL A 77 -2.11 -9.58 19.17
C VAL A 77 -3.14 -9.94 18.10
N TYR A 78 -3.00 -9.38 16.90
CA TYR A 78 -3.84 -9.72 15.76
C TYR A 78 -3.02 -10.28 14.60
N ARG A 79 -3.66 -11.11 13.78
CA ARG A 79 -3.00 -11.73 12.62
C ARG A 79 -2.75 -10.72 11.50
N SER A 80 -1.65 -10.91 10.80
CA SER A 80 -1.23 -10.09 9.68
C SER A 80 -2.08 -10.32 8.43
N ASP A 81 -2.11 -9.36 7.50
CA ASP A 81 -2.85 -9.46 6.25
C ASP A 81 -2.46 -10.70 5.41
N PRO A 82 -1.18 -11.12 5.31
CA PRO A 82 -0.79 -12.37 4.65
C PRO A 82 -1.50 -13.62 5.18
N GLU A 83 -1.79 -13.69 6.48
CA GLU A 83 -2.48 -14.83 7.10
C GLU A 83 -3.95 -14.92 6.68
N PHE A 84 -4.52 -13.81 6.19
CA PHE A 84 -5.86 -13.75 5.60
C PHE A 84 -5.84 -13.79 4.06
N GLY A 85 -4.72 -14.18 3.46
CA GLY A 85 -4.54 -14.30 2.00
C GLY A 85 -3.84 -13.11 1.35
N GLY A 86 -3.45 -12.10 2.12
CA GLY A 86 -2.60 -10.98 1.73
C GLY A 86 -3.27 -9.95 0.82
N ALA A 87 -2.43 -9.11 0.22
CA ALA A 87 -2.85 -7.99 -0.62
C ALA A 87 -3.83 -8.41 -1.73
N GLY A 88 -5.00 -7.76 -1.72
CA GLY A 88 -6.09 -8.03 -2.65
C GLY A 88 -7.01 -9.20 -2.27
N ARG A 89 -6.83 -9.80 -1.09
CA ARG A 89 -7.68 -10.90 -0.60
C ARG A 89 -8.08 -10.80 0.88
N TYR A 90 -7.26 -10.21 1.75
CA TYR A 90 -7.48 -10.21 3.21
C TYR A 90 -8.88 -9.73 3.63
N GLY A 91 -9.44 -8.70 2.97
CA GLY A 91 -10.74 -8.14 3.32
C GLY A 91 -11.95 -9.04 3.04
N PHE A 92 -11.74 -10.20 2.40
CA PHE A 92 -12.78 -11.22 2.25
C PHE A 92 -12.88 -12.17 3.44
N ASP A 93 -11.85 -12.28 4.29
CA ASP A 93 -11.93 -13.07 5.51
C ASP A 93 -12.60 -12.22 6.59
N PRO A 94 -13.77 -12.61 7.13
CA PRO A 94 -14.46 -11.81 8.14
C PRO A 94 -13.63 -11.62 9.42
N ARG A 95 -12.67 -12.50 9.71
CA ARG A 95 -11.78 -12.38 10.86
C ARG A 95 -10.73 -11.26 10.70
N ALA A 96 -10.53 -10.75 9.49
CA ALA A 96 -9.61 -9.64 9.24
C ALA A 96 -10.20 -8.29 9.67
N HIS A 97 -11.54 -8.18 9.72
CA HIS A 97 -12.26 -6.99 10.18
C HIS A 97 -12.34 -6.99 11.70
N LEU A 98 -11.67 -6.04 12.35
CA LEU A 98 -11.66 -5.91 13.80
C LEU A 98 -12.32 -4.60 14.23
N THR A 99 -13.18 -4.67 15.23
CA THR A 99 -13.88 -3.52 15.83
C THR A 99 -13.68 -3.49 17.34
N GLU A 100 -14.27 -2.51 18.01
CA GLU A 100 -14.32 -2.43 19.48
C GLU A 100 -15.01 -3.63 20.14
N ALA A 101 -15.74 -4.45 19.38
CA ALA A 101 -16.39 -5.67 19.87
C ALA A 101 -15.48 -6.92 19.78
N SER A 102 -14.21 -6.78 19.38
CA SER A 102 -13.30 -7.91 19.27
C SER A 102 -12.88 -8.47 20.62
N ASP A 103 -12.92 -9.79 20.78
CA ASP A 103 -12.38 -10.51 21.95
C ASP A 103 -10.88 -10.29 22.16
N LEU A 104 -10.17 -9.75 21.16
CA LEU A 104 -8.76 -9.40 21.25
C LEU A 104 -8.53 -8.12 22.08
N LEU A 105 -9.55 -7.31 22.38
CA LEU A 105 -9.45 -6.10 23.20
C LEU A 105 -9.42 -6.39 24.70
N THR A 106 -8.54 -7.28 25.13
CA THR A 106 -8.26 -7.48 26.55
C THR A 106 -7.23 -6.47 27.05
N PRO A 107 -7.24 -6.07 28.33
CA PRO A 107 -6.21 -5.19 28.88
C PRO A 107 -4.79 -5.68 28.63
N ALA A 108 -4.55 -7.00 28.76
CA ALA A 108 -3.25 -7.62 28.52
C ALA A 108 -2.79 -7.48 27.06
N ASN A 109 -3.70 -7.69 26.10
CA ASN A 109 -3.39 -7.51 24.68
C ASN A 109 -3.13 -6.05 24.32
N VAL A 110 -3.88 -5.11 24.88
CA VAL A 110 -3.65 -3.67 24.64
C VAL A 110 -2.29 -3.25 25.17
N ILE A 111 -1.89 -3.72 26.36
CA ILE A 111 -0.54 -3.50 26.91
C ILE A 111 0.52 -4.09 25.97
N SER A 112 0.36 -5.36 25.59
CA SER A 112 1.32 -6.04 24.71
C SER A 112 1.47 -5.36 23.35
N LEU A 113 0.36 -4.89 22.75
CA LEU A 113 0.38 -4.16 21.48
C LEU A 113 1.11 -2.82 21.62
N ARG A 114 0.89 -2.09 22.72
CA ARG A 114 1.59 -0.85 23.03
C ARG A 114 3.08 -1.09 23.19
N GLU A 115 3.48 -2.05 24.04
CA GLU A 115 4.89 -2.39 24.27
C GLU A 115 5.62 -2.76 22.97
N SER A 116 4.96 -3.60 22.15
CA SER A 116 5.46 -4.02 20.84
C SER A 116 5.81 -2.84 19.94
N TRP A 117 4.97 -1.81 19.88
CA TRP A 117 5.21 -0.65 19.01
C TRP A 117 6.09 0.43 19.66
N HIS A 118 5.95 0.67 20.95
CA HIS A 118 6.78 1.64 21.69
C HIS A 118 8.27 1.27 21.68
N ALA A 119 8.61 -0.02 21.52
CA ALA A 119 9.99 -0.46 21.31
C ALA A 119 10.66 0.12 20.05
N HIS A 120 9.86 0.62 19.09
CA HIS A 120 10.34 1.13 17.80
C HIS A 120 10.13 2.63 17.61
N TRP A 121 9.51 3.32 18.58
CA TRP A 121 9.30 4.76 18.54
C TRP A 121 10.37 5.49 19.36
N GLU A 122 10.75 6.68 18.91
CA GLU A 122 11.72 7.51 19.62
C GLU A 122 11.12 8.03 20.94
N SER A 123 11.85 7.81 22.04
CA SER A 123 11.46 8.35 23.35
C SER A 123 11.43 9.88 23.33
N GLY A 124 10.46 10.47 24.03
CA GLY A 124 10.26 11.93 24.12
C GLY A 124 9.43 12.53 22.99
N LYS A 125 9.08 11.77 21.95
CA LYS A 125 8.13 12.20 20.92
C LYS A 125 6.70 11.97 21.42
N SER A 126 5.82 12.95 21.19
CA SER A 126 4.43 12.91 21.66
C SER A 126 3.44 12.42 20.61
N ILE A 127 3.90 12.20 19.37
CA ILE A 127 3.10 11.67 18.26
C ILE A 127 3.76 10.40 17.74
N CYS A 128 3.08 9.27 17.90
CA CYS A 128 3.53 7.94 17.53
C CYS A 128 2.78 7.48 16.27
N LEU A 129 3.49 7.35 15.16
CA LEU A 129 2.93 6.99 13.86
C LEU A 129 3.14 5.51 13.54
N GLU A 130 2.05 4.85 13.23
CA GLU A 130 1.99 3.48 12.73
C GLU A 130 1.47 3.52 11.29
N LYS A 131 2.09 2.74 10.39
CA LYS A 131 1.55 2.53 9.04
C LYS A 131 1.45 1.05 8.76
N THR A 132 0.20 0.59 8.67
CA THR A 132 -0.19 -0.68 8.09
C THR A 132 -1.37 -0.42 7.17
N PRO A 133 -1.29 -0.72 5.86
CA PRO A 133 -2.41 -0.47 4.94
C PRO A 133 -3.70 -1.18 5.40
N GLY A 134 -3.61 -2.47 5.74
CA GLY A 134 -4.74 -3.29 6.18
C GLY A 134 -5.45 -2.83 7.46
N ASN A 135 -4.87 -1.91 8.22
CA ASN A 135 -5.55 -1.27 9.35
C ASN A 135 -6.78 -0.44 8.91
N LEU A 136 -6.97 -0.23 7.60
CA LEU A 136 -8.20 0.30 7.00
C LEU A 136 -9.48 -0.37 7.50
N ILE A 137 -9.46 -1.69 7.76
CA ILE A 137 -10.60 -2.45 8.30
C ILE A 137 -10.39 -2.85 9.77
N ARG A 138 -9.55 -2.12 10.50
CA ARG A 138 -9.28 -2.33 11.92
C ARG A 138 -9.32 -1.01 12.71
N THR A 139 -9.79 0.07 12.09
CA THR A 139 -9.76 1.42 12.65
C THR A 139 -10.50 1.51 14.00
N ARG A 140 -11.67 0.88 14.09
CA ARG A 140 -12.46 0.82 15.33
C ARG A 140 -11.77 0.05 16.46
N PHE A 141 -11.16 -1.09 16.14
CA PHE A 141 -10.35 -1.85 17.08
C PHE A 141 -9.17 -1.01 17.61
N LEU A 142 -8.45 -0.35 16.70
CA LEU A 142 -7.32 0.52 17.06
C LEU A 142 -7.76 1.73 17.88
N GLN A 143 -8.92 2.32 17.58
CA GLN A 143 -9.46 3.43 18.37
C GLN A 143 -9.77 3.00 19.81
N ALA A 144 -10.31 1.79 19.99
CA ALA A 144 -10.55 1.24 21.32
C ALA A 144 -9.25 0.94 22.08
N ALA A 145 -8.24 0.39 21.40
CA ALA A 145 -6.92 0.11 21.99
C ALA A 145 -6.10 1.39 22.28
N PHE A 146 -6.30 2.46 21.51
CA PHE A 146 -5.57 3.72 21.58
C PHE A 146 -6.54 4.91 21.63
N PRO A 147 -7.01 5.34 22.82
CA PRO A 147 -8.08 6.33 22.95
C PRO A 147 -7.80 7.72 22.33
N ASN A 148 -6.52 8.11 22.22
CA ASN A 148 -6.08 9.36 21.57
C ASN A 148 -5.52 9.07 20.16
N SER A 149 -6.31 8.35 19.35
CA SER A 149 -5.94 7.95 18.00
C SER A 149 -6.44 8.92 16.93
N TYR A 150 -5.67 9.02 15.86
CA TYR A 150 -5.92 9.81 14.67
C TYR A 150 -5.76 8.91 13.46
N PHE A 151 -6.73 8.89 12.56
CA PHE A 151 -6.69 8.08 11.35
C PHE A 151 -6.50 8.96 10.14
N VAL A 152 -5.44 8.70 9.37
CA VAL A 152 -5.21 9.34 8.07
C VAL A 152 -5.40 8.28 6.99
N VAL A 153 -6.52 8.36 6.27
CA VAL A 153 -6.96 7.32 5.33
C VAL A 153 -6.80 7.80 3.90
N ILE A 154 -5.85 7.19 3.19
CA ILE A 154 -5.60 7.47 1.77
C ILE A 154 -6.32 6.48 0.87
N THR A 155 -7.09 7.01 -0.07
CA THR A 155 -7.80 6.25 -1.10
C THR A 155 -7.16 6.50 -2.45
N ARG A 156 -7.01 5.47 -3.29
CA ARG A 156 -6.48 5.62 -4.65
C ARG A 156 -7.39 4.95 -5.65
N HIS A 157 -7.38 5.47 -6.87
CA HIS A 157 -8.10 4.89 -8.00
C HIS A 157 -7.92 3.36 -8.10
N PRO A 158 -9.01 2.58 -8.27
CA PRO A 158 -8.98 1.11 -8.21
C PRO A 158 -8.12 0.46 -9.30
N VAL A 159 -8.03 1.06 -10.49
CA VAL A 159 -7.17 0.59 -11.60
C VAL A 159 -5.68 0.58 -11.24
N PRO A 160 -5.03 1.72 -10.89
CA PRO A 160 -3.66 1.72 -10.39
C PRO A 160 -3.43 0.77 -9.22
N VAL A 161 -4.31 0.75 -8.21
CA VAL A 161 -4.20 -0.16 -7.06
C VAL A 161 -4.16 -1.61 -7.52
N SER A 162 -5.14 -2.04 -8.31
CA SER A 162 -5.28 -3.43 -8.74
C SER A 162 -4.13 -3.86 -9.65
N LEU A 163 -3.78 -3.07 -10.67
CA LEU A 163 -2.70 -3.40 -11.60
C LEU A 163 -1.32 -3.41 -10.91
N ALA A 164 -1.12 -2.58 -9.88
CA ALA A 164 0.09 -2.60 -9.08
C ALA A 164 0.13 -3.82 -8.15
N THR A 165 -0.98 -4.18 -7.51
CA THR A 165 -1.09 -5.35 -6.63
C THR A 165 -0.87 -6.66 -7.38
N GLN A 166 -1.21 -6.74 -8.67
CA GLN A 166 -0.91 -7.90 -9.52
C GLN A 166 0.58 -8.23 -9.66
N LYS A 167 1.50 -7.32 -9.25
CA LYS A 167 2.93 -7.64 -9.17
C LYS A 167 3.26 -8.61 -8.03
N TRP A 168 2.41 -8.67 -7.01
CA TRP A 168 2.62 -9.46 -5.79
C TRP A 168 1.59 -10.59 -5.66
N SER A 169 0.41 -10.38 -6.25
CA SER A 169 -0.74 -11.28 -6.18
C SER A 169 -1.07 -11.85 -7.57
N VAL A 170 -1.41 -13.14 -7.65
CA VAL A 170 -1.94 -13.76 -8.90
C VAL A 170 -3.45 -13.50 -9.08
N THR A 171 -4.03 -12.69 -8.20
CA THR A 171 -5.47 -12.42 -8.12
C THR A 171 -5.97 -11.73 -9.41
N PRO A 172 -7.10 -12.19 -9.99
CA PRO A 172 -7.74 -11.53 -11.12
C PRO A 172 -8.16 -10.10 -10.82
N LEU A 173 -8.17 -9.23 -11.83
CA LEU A 173 -8.61 -7.84 -11.67
C LEU A 173 -10.03 -7.72 -11.10
N HIS A 174 -10.99 -8.54 -11.52
CA HIS A 174 -12.35 -8.48 -10.97
C HIS A 174 -12.40 -8.81 -9.48
N ARG A 175 -11.54 -9.73 -9.00
CA ARG A 175 -11.41 -10.02 -7.56
C ARG A 175 -10.70 -8.91 -6.81
N LEU A 176 -9.71 -8.26 -7.42
CA LEU A 176 -9.04 -7.09 -6.84
C LEU A 176 -9.99 -5.88 -6.74
N PHE A 177 -10.82 -5.64 -7.76
CA PHE A 177 -11.88 -4.64 -7.72
C PHE A 177 -12.90 -4.94 -6.62
N ARG A 178 -13.35 -6.19 -6.52
CA ARG A 178 -14.25 -6.62 -5.44
C ARG A 178 -13.61 -6.47 -4.06
N HIS A 179 -12.31 -6.74 -3.93
CA HIS A 179 -11.58 -6.55 -2.66
C HIS A 179 -11.50 -5.07 -2.30
N TRP A 180 -11.21 -4.21 -3.29
CA TRP A 180 -11.22 -2.77 -3.10
C TRP A 180 -12.56 -2.29 -2.55
N LEU A 181 -13.66 -2.67 -3.22
CA LEU A 181 -15.02 -2.31 -2.83
C LEU A 181 -15.40 -2.88 -1.46
N ARG A 182 -14.94 -4.10 -1.14
CA ARG A 182 -15.18 -4.72 0.16
C ARG A 182 -14.49 -3.95 1.27
N CYS A 183 -13.21 -3.64 1.16
CA CYS A 183 -12.46 -2.96 2.22
C CYS A 183 -12.98 -1.53 2.43
N TYR A 184 -13.17 -0.75 1.36
CA TYR A 184 -13.72 0.59 1.50
C TYR A 184 -15.19 0.57 1.94
N GLY A 185 -15.98 -0.42 1.50
CA GLY A 185 -17.35 -0.58 2.00
C GLY A 185 -17.45 -0.94 3.49
N LEU A 186 -16.46 -1.66 4.05
CA LEU A 186 -16.33 -1.86 5.50
C LEU A 186 -15.90 -0.57 6.19
N PHE A 187 -14.89 0.11 5.64
CA PHE A 187 -14.42 1.39 6.17
C PHE A 187 -15.52 2.47 6.18
N GLU A 188 -16.38 2.56 5.17
CA GLU A 188 -17.53 3.47 5.13
C GLU A 188 -18.53 3.21 6.28
N GLN A 189 -18.63 1.98 6.76
CA GLN A 189 -19.42 1.65 7.95
C GLN A 189 -18.67 2.08 9.20
N ASP A 190 -17.38 1.78 9.28
CA ASP A 190 -16.57 2.02 10.47
C ASP A 190 -16.29 3.50 10.72
N LYS A 191 -16.14 4.31 9.67
CA LYS A 191 -15.77 5.73 9.77
C LYS A 191 -16.78 6.57 10.53
N LYS A 192 -18.04 6.12 10.59
CA LYS A 192 -19.12 6.73 11.39
C LYS A 192 -18.86 6.70 12.89
N HIS A 193 -17.94 5.84 13.34
CA HIS A 193 -17.58 5.65 14.74
C HIS A 193 -16.22 6.28 15.11
N LEU A 194 -15.49 6.83 14.13
CA LEU A 194 -14.15 7.37 14.36
C LEU A 194 -14.22 8.82 14.86
N LYS A 195 -13.47 9.12 15.92
CA LYS A 195 -13.42 10.46 16.53
C LYS A 195 -12.58 11.43 15.71
N ASN A 196 -11.39 10.98 15.28
CA ASN A 196 -10.43 11.78 14.55
C ASN A 196 -10.10 11.07 13.23
N LEU A 197 -10.67 11.58 12.13
CA LEU A 197 -10.45 11.04 10.80
C LEU A 197 -10.12 12.15 9.80
N TYR A 198 -9.04 11.95 9.04
CA TYR A 198 -8.69 12.75 7.87
C TYR A 198 -8.65 11.84 6.64
N GLU A 199 -9.55 12.08 5.68
CA GLU A 199 -9.62 11.34 4.42
C GLU A 199 -8.97 12.15 3.29
N LEU A 200 -8.20 11.49 2.43
CA LEU A 200 -7.66 12.09 1.21
C LEU A 200 -7.57 11.07 0.08
N THR A 201 -7.52 11.57 -1.16
CA THR A 201 -7.18 10.74 -2.31
C THR A 201 -5.69 10.82 -2.60
N TYR A 202 -5.13 9.75 -3.18
CA TYR A 202 -3.77 9.73 -3.67
C TYR A 202 -3.57 10.75 -4.77
N GLU A 203 -4.55 10.89 -5.65
CA GLU A 203 -4.58 11.83 -6.76
C GLU A 203 -4.48 13.29 -6.27
N ASP A 204 -5.23 13.66 -5.22
CA ASP A 204 -5.14 14.99 -4.63
C ASP A 204 -3.82 15.18 -3.86
N TYR A 205 -3.40 14.15 -3.13
CA TYR A 205 -2.15 14.16 -2.37
C TYR A 205 -0.93 14.43 -3.27
N ILE A 206 -0.82 13.76 -4.42
CA ILE A 206 0.32 13.98 -5.33
C ILE A 206 0.25 15.33 -6.05
N ASN A 207 -0.93 15.90 -6.22
CA ASN A 207 -1.08 17.21 -6.87
C ASN A 207 -0.72 18.36 -5.91
N ASN A 208 -1.01 18.21 -4.61
CA ASN A 208 -0.78 19.25 -3.61
C ASN A 208 -0.19 18.68 -2.30
N PRO A 209 0.99 18.04 -2.33
CA PRO A 209 1.52 17.32 -1.17
C PRO A 209 1.80 18.24 0.01
N ALA A 210 2.35 19.43 -0.23
CA ALA A 210 2.66 20.42 0.81
C ALA A 210 1.40 20.91 1.54
N ARG A 211 0.31 21.16 0.80
CA ARG A 211 -0.99 21.55 1.37
C ARG A 211 -1.51 20.44 2.30
N HIS A 212 -1.59 19.20 1.81
CA HIS A 212 -2.07 18.09 2.63
C HIS A 212 -1.18 17.84 3.85
N HIS A 213 0.13 18.05 3.74
CA HIS A 213 1.04 17.93 4.86
C HIS A 213 0.73 18.96 5.96
N GLN A 214 0.45 20.22 5.58
CA GLN A 214 0.02 21.27 6.50
C GLN A 214 -1.37 20.98 7.10
N ASP A 215 -2.34 20.57 6.28
CA ASP A 215 -3.70 20.26 6.71
C ASP A 215 -3.70 19.11 7.74
N ILE A 216 -2.92 18.06 7.49
CA ILE A 216 -2.80 16.92 8.41
C ILE A 216 -2.08 17.34 9.70
N ALA A 217 -1.07 18.20 9.63
CA ALA A 217 -0.41 18.73 10.82
C ALA A 217 -1.37 19.53 11.70
N ALA A 218 -2.17 20.41 11.09
CA ALA A 218 -3.20 21.16 11.79
C ALA A 218 -4.26 20.23 12.40
N PHE A 219 -4.70 19.20 11.66
CA PHE A 219 -5.63 18.18 12.14
C PHE A 219 -5.10 17.40 13.36
N ILE A 220 -3.81 17.03 13.36
CA ILE A 220 -3.17 16.37 14.50
C ILE A 220 -2.88 17.36 15.64
N GLY A 221 -2.82 18.66 15.34
CA GLY A 221 -2.42 19.72 16.27
C GLY A 221 -0.90 19.74 16.50
N THR A 222 -0.14 19.78 15.41
CA THR A 222 1.33 19.94 15.37
C THR A 222 1.75 20.86 14.20
N CYS A 223 3.05 21.11 14.05
CA CYS A 223 3.62 21.90 12.96
C CYS A 223 4.17 21.00 11.83
N ALA A 224 4.12 21.53 10.61
CA ALA A 224 4.70 20.91 9.42
C ALA A 224 5.90 21.69 8.90
N ARG A 225 6.93 20.96 8.48
CA ARG A 225 8.08 21.49 7.74
C ARG A 225 8.12 20.88 6.35
N THR A 226 7.60 21.64 5.38
CA THR A 226 7.45 21.16 3.99
C THR A 226 8.79 20.97 3.28
N ASP A 227 9.86 21.63 3.74
CA ASP A 227 11.22 21.51 3.21
C ASP A 227 11.86 20.14 3.46
N LEU A 228 11.35 19.37 4.43
CA LEU A 228 11.86 18.05 4.77
C LEU A 228 11.16 16.91 4.02
N MET A 229 10.09 17.21 3.29
CA MET A 229 9.27 16.21 2.61
C MET A 229 10.04 15.50 1.49
N GLU A 230 9.78 14.21 1.32
CA GLU A 230 10.19 13.50 0.11
C GLU A 230 9.43 14.03 -1.10
N GLU A 231 10.15 14.14 -2.23
CA GLU A 231 9.55 14.53 -3.51
C GLU A 231 8.49 13.52 -3.94
N VAL A 232 7.36 14.06 -4.41
CA VAL A 232 6.22 13.27 -4.85
C VAL A 232 6.14 13.31 -6.37
N ASP A 233 6.38 12.17 -7.01
CA ASP A 233 6.34 12.06 -8.47
C ASP A 233 4.93 11.74 -8.99
N ALA A 234 4.34 12.70 -9.72
CA ALA A 234 3.02 12.60 -10.33
C ALA A 234 2.92 11.59 -11.50
N ALA A 235 4.04 11.15 -12.10
CA ALA A 235 4.04 10.25 -13.25
C ALA A 235 3.57 8.81 -12.91
N HIS A 236 3.40 8.50 -11.63
CA HIS A 236 3.13 7.14 -11.16
C HIS A 236 1.80 6.54 -11.64
N ASN A 237 0.76 7.35 -11.83
CA ASN A 237 -0.58 6.88 -12.25
C ASN A 237 -0.65 6.59 -13.76
N ARG A 238 -0.01 7.43 -14.59
CA ARG A 238 -0.16 7.42 -16.06
C ARG A 238 0.07 6.04 -16.67
N ARG A 239 1.18 5.39 -16.32
CA ARG A 239 1.51 4.04 -16.82
C ARG A 239 0.45 2.97 -16.55
N TYR A 240 -0.32 3.11 -15.47
CA TYR A 240 -1.36 2.14 -15.12
C TYR A 240 -2.62 2.39 -15.92
N PHE A 241 -2.98 3.66 -16.14
CA PHE A 241 -4.08 4.04 -17.01
C PHE A 241 -3.78 3.71 -18.48
N ASP A 242 -2.59 4.02 -18.99
CA ASP A 242 -2.20 3.65 -20.36
C ASP A 242 -2.31 2.13 -20.58
N ARG A 243 -1.83 1.35 -19.60
CA ARG A 243 -1.96 -0.11 -19.61
C ARG A 243 -3.42 -0.55 -19.58
N TRP A 244 -4.26 0.11 -18.79
CA TRP A 244 -5.68 -0.21 -18.71
C TRP A 244 -6.40 0.08 -20.03
N VAL A 245 -6.14 1.23 -20.65
CA VAL A 245 -6.66 1.59 -21.98
C VAL A 245 -6.23 0.55 -23.03
N ALA A 246 -4.96 0.18 -23.08
CA ALA A 246 -4.47 -0.88 -23.98
C ALA A 246 -5.15 -2.24 -23.71
N MET A 247 -5.49 -2.53 -22.45
CA MET A 247 -6.24 -3.74 -22.09
C MET A 247 -7.69 -3.69 -22.60
N LEU A 248 -8.33 -2.53 -22.57
CA LEU A 248 -9.68 -2.31 -23.08
C LEU A 248 -9.76 -2.25 -24.61
N SER A 249 -8.69 -1.87 -25.31
CA SER A 249 -8.70 -1.64 -26.76
C SER A 249 -8.01 -2.76 -27.56
N ASP A 250 -6.78 -3.12 -27.16
CA ASP A 250 -5.85 -3.89 -27.99
C ASP A 250 -5.63 -5.31 -27.51
N SER A 251 -6.11 -5.65 -26.31
CA SER A 251 -5.91 -6.99 -25.75
C SER A 251 -6.78 -8.05 -26.43
N PRO A 252 -6.27 -9.28 -26.64
CA PRO A 252 -7.11 -10.44 -26.98
C PRO A 252 -8.23 -10.69 -25.97
N TRP A 253 -8.07 -10.22 -24.73
CA TRP A 253 -9.04 -10.36 -23.64
C TRP A 253 -9.87 -9.09 -23.40
N LYS A 254 -9.91 -8.16 -24.36
CA LYS A 254 -10.65 -6.89 -24.23
C LYS A 254 -12.11 -7.07 -23.84
N SER A 255 -12.79 -8.12 -24.31
CA SER A 255 -14.16 -8.42 -23.91
C SER A 255 -14.29 -8.69 -22.40
N TYR A 256 -13.33 -9.39 -21.80
CA TYR A 256 -13.30 -9.58 -20.34
C TYR A 256 -13.05 -8.26 -19.61
N TYR A 257 -12.08 -7.46 -20.05
CA TYR A 257 -11.77 -6.18 -19.40
C TYR A 257 -12.93 -5.18 -19.51
N ARG A 258 -13.60 -5.12 -20.67
CA ARG A 258 -14.79 -4.30 -20.86
C ARG A 258 -15.97 -4.80 -20.03
N CYS A 259 -16.13 -6.11 -19.92
CA CYS A 259 -17.14 -6.72 -19.06
C CYS A 259 -16.96 -6.30 -17.59
N ILE A 260 -15.74 -6.40 -17.06
CA ILE A 260 -15.49 -6.02 -15.66
C ILE A 260 -15.57 -4.50 -15.47
N ALA A 261 -15.14 -3.69 -16.45
CA ALA A 261 -15.31 -2.25 -16.42
C ALA A 261 -16.80 -1.89 -16.28
N GLY A 262 -17.64 -2.36 -17.21
CA GLY A 262 -19.09 -2.09 -17.16
C GLY A 262 -19.81 -2.67 -15.94
N THR A 263 -19.31 -3.78 -15.37
CA THR A 263 -19.90 -4.39 -14.17
C THR A 263 -19.61 -3.59 -12.90
N TYR A 264 -18.41 -3.02 -12.78
CA TYR A 264 -17.98 -2.33 -11.57
C TYR A 264 -18.05 -0.80 -11.65
N GLU A 265 -18.31 -0.23 -12.83
CA GLU A 265 -18.37 1.22 -13.07
C GLU A 265 -19.21 1.96 -12.04
N SER A 266 -20.49 1.59 -11.89
CA SER A 266 -21.40 2.25 -10.96
C SER A 266 -20.96 2.13 -9.50
N SER A 267 -20.32 1.02 -9.13
CA SER A 267 -19.82 0.82 -7.77
C SER A 267 -18.64 1.72 -7.45
N PHE A 268 -17.77 2.00 -8.43
CA PHE A 268 -16.64 2.91 -8.25
C PHE A 268 -17.01 4.38 -8.42
N ALA A 269 -18.05 4.69 -9.22
CA ALA A 269 -18.60 6.03 -9.33
C ALA A 269 -19.08 6.58 -7.98
N ASN A 270 -19.58 5.71 -7.09
CA ASN A 270 -19.93 6.07 -5.70
C ASN A 270 -18.74 6.58 -4.88
N TYR A 271 -17.50 6.33 -5.32
CA TYR A 271 -16.26 6.80 -4.70
C TYR A 271 -15.54 7.85 -5.56
N GLY A 272 -16.22 8.40 -6.58
CA GLY A 272 -15.65 9.42 -7.46
C GLY A 272 -14.66 8.90 -8.51
N TYR A 273 -14.66 7.59 -8.79
CA TYR A 273 -13.76 7.00 -9.80
C TYR A 273 -14.55 6.40 -10.96
N SER A 274 -14.01 6.56 -12.17
CA SER A 274 -14.53 5.93 -13.39
C SER A 274 -13.51 4.95 -13.97
N LEU A 275 -13.96 3.79 -14.42
CA LEU A 275 -13.10 2.80 -15.09
C LEU A 275 -13.03 3.03 -16.60
N ILE A 276 -13.88 3.89 -17.15
CA ILE A 276 -14.05 4.11 -18.59
C ILE A 276 -13.72 5.54 -19.04
N ASP A 277 -13.72 6.51 -18.13
CA ASP A 277 -13.44 7.90 -18.43
C ASP A 277 -12.01 8.06 -18.95
N GLY A 278 -11.83 8.95 -19.92
CA GLY A 278 -10.53 9.18 -20.55
C GLY A 278 -10.01 8.02 -21.41
N CYS A 279 -10.76 6.92 -21.56
CA CYS A 279 -10.33 5.77 -22.37
C CYS A 279 -10.64 5.92 -23.88
N GLY A 280 -11.33 6.99 -24.30
CA GLY A 280 -11.69 7.22 -25.70
C GLY A 280 -12.67 6.19 -26.30
N LEU A 281 -13.24 5.33 -25.46
CA LEU A 281 -14.23 4.31 -25.82
C LEU A 281 -15.61 4.86 -25.47
N GLY A 282 -16.50 4.99 -26.46
CA GLY A 282 -17.83 5.59 -26.24
C GLY A 282 -18.63 4.88 -25.15
N GLU A 283 -19.25 5.65 -24.26
CA GLU A 283 -20.06 5.15 -23.14
C GLU A 283 -21.15 4.14 -23.59
N GLU A 284 -21.69 4.33 -24.80
CA GLU A 284 -22.69 3.45 -25.40
C GLU A 284 -22.21 1.99 -25.54
N MET A 285 -20.91 1.78 -25.77
CA MET A 285 -20.30 0.45 -25.85
C MET A 285 -20.44 -0.31 -24.53
N PHE A 286 -20.46 0.40 -23.40
CA PHE A 286 -20.53 -0.19 -22.06
C PHE A 286 -21.95 -0.26 -21.50
N ARG A 287 -22.88 0.62 -21.93
CA ARG A 287 -24.31 0.56 -21.54
C ARG A 287 -24.96 -0.77 -21.90
N ASN A 288 -24.61 -1.33 -23.07
CA ASN A 288 -25.13 -2.62 -23.52
C ASN A 288 -24.54 -3.81 -22.75
N VAL A 289 -23.33 -3.65 -22.20
CA VAL A 289 -22.67 -4.67 -21.38
C VAL A 289 -23.27 -4.69 -19.98
N GLY A 290 -23.54 -3.53 -19.38
CA GLY A 290 -24.16 -3.41 -18.05
C GLY A 290 -25.56 -4.05 -17.97
N LYS A 291 -26.41 -3.85 -18.99
CA LYS A 291 -27.74 -4.49 -19.08
C LYS A 291 -27.69 -6.00 -19.29
N ALA A 292 -26.59 -6.52 -19.83
CA ALA A 292 -26.36 -7.94 -20.10
C ALA A 292 -25.57 -8.67 -18.99
N ALA A 293 -25.01 -7.94 -18.03
CA ALA A 293 -23.96 -8.41 -17.12
C ALA A 293 -24.45 -9.25 -15.94
N SER A 294 -25.73 -9.19 -15.55
CA SER A 294 -26.22 -9.93 -14.37
C SER A 294 -26.07 -11.46 -14.51
N GLY A 295 -26.16 -12.01 -15.73
CA GLY A 295 -25.87 -13.42 -16.03
C GLY A 295 -24.54 -13.67 -16.74
N ARG A 296 -24.16 -12.82 -17.71
CA ARG A 296 -22.93 -13.02 -18.52
C ARG A 296 -21.65 -12.56 -17.83
N GLY A 297 -21.72 -11.59 -16.93
CA GLY A 297 -20.55 -11.08 -16.20
C GLY A 297 -19.97 -12.09 -15.21
N ALA A 298 -20.85 -12.83 -14.52
CA ALA A 298 -20.46 -13.95 -13.68
C ALA A 298 -19.76 -15.06 -14.49
N LEU A 299 -20.33 -15.42 -15.65
CA LEU A 299 -19.72 -16.41 -16.54
C LEU A 299 -18.35 -15.96 -17.07
N CYS A 300 -18.20 -14.68 -17.47
CA CYS A 300 -16.89 -14.14 -17.88
C CYS A 300 -15.85 -14.18 -16.75
N CYS A 301 -16.25 -13.92 -15.50
CA CYS A 301 -15.36 -14.02 -14.34
C CYS A 301 -14.97 -15.48 -14.04
N VAL A 302 -15.93 -16.40 -14.10
CA VAL A 302 -15.69 -17.85 -13.93
C VAL A 302 -14.75 -18.37 -15.02
N VAL A 303 -15.01 -18.06 -16.29
CA VAL A 303 -14.13 -18.42 -17.41
C VAL A 303 -12.73 -17.82 -17.23
N ALA A 304 -12.63 -16.57 -16.77
CA ALA A 304 -11.33 -15.96 -16.47
C ALA A 304 -10.61 -16.64 -15.29
N ASP A 305 -11.33 -17.10 -14.27
CA ASP A 305 -10.75 -17.85 -13.15
C ASP A 305 -10.21 -19.21 -13.60
N PHE A 306 -10.86 -19.91 -14.55
CA PHE A 306 -10.38 -21.20 -15.07
C PHE A 306 -9.30 -21.09 -16.15
N ILE A 307 -9.44 -20.17 -17.12
CA ILE A 307 -8.55 -20.09 -18.30
C ILE A 307 -7.32 -19.22 -18.03
N MET A 308 -7.43 -18.15 -17.25
CA MET A 308 -6.30 -17.23 -17.03
C MET A 308 -5.39 -17.66 -15.89
N PHE A 309 -5.80 -18.63 -15.07
CA PHE A 309 -5.01 -19.11 -13.94
C PHE A 309 -3.68 -19.77 -14.35
N PRO A 310 -3.65 -20.72 -15.33
CA PRO A 310 -2.39 -21.28 -15.82
C PRO A 310 -1.46 -20.24 -16.46
N TRP A 311 -2.01 -19.32 -17.26
CA TRP A 311 -1.23 -18.26 -17.92
C TRP A 311 -0.58 -17.30 -16.90
N ARG A 312 -1.28 -16.97 -15.81
CA ARG A 312 -0.76 -16.09 -14.74
C ARG A 312 0.30 -16.79 -13.88
N ILE A 313 0.12 -18.07 -13.58
CA ILE A 313 1.15 -18.87 -12.91
C ILE A 313 2.41 -18.92 -13.79
N GLY A 314 2.25 -19.20 -15.08
CA GLY A 314 3.36 -19.20 -16.04
C GLY A 314 4.13 -17.88 -16.06
N ARG A 315 3.44 -16.73 -16.10
CA ARG A 315 4.11 -15.41 -16.04
C ARG A 315 4.77 -15.10 -14.69
N LYS A 316 4.19 -15.53 -13.56
CA LYS A 316 4.80 -15.31 -12.24
C LYS A 316 6.02 -16.22 -12.05
N ALA A 317 5.97 -17.46 -12.51
CA ALA A 317 7.12 -18.36 -12.56
C ALA A 317 8.22 -17.76 -13.44
N LEU A 318 7.87 -17.24 -14.62
CA LEU A 318 8.82 -16.58 -15.53
C LEU A 318 9.43 -15.31 -14.90
N TRP A 319 8.65 -14.50 -14.19
CA TRP A 319 9.14 -13.30 -13.52
C TRP A 319 10.00 -13.61 -12.29
N SER A 320 9.64 -14.64 -11.51
CA SER A 320 10.45 -15.14 -10.40
C SER A 320 11.78 -15.69 -10.90
N LEU A 321 11.74 -16.46 -12.00
CA LEU A 321 12.92 -16.97 -12.68
C LEU A 321 13.78 -15.82 -13.21
N GLU A 322 13.21 -14.84 -13.92
CA GLU A 322 13.95 -13.64 -14.36
C GLU A 322 14.60 -12.87 -13.20
N ARG A 323 13.93 -12.80 -12.04
CA ARG A 323 14.46 -12.11 -10.86
C ARG A 323 15.62 -12.88 -10.23
N GLN A 324 15.54 -14.20 -10.13
CA GLN A 324 16.65 -15.05 -9.67
C GLN A 324 17.82 -14.99 -10.67
N LEU A 325 17.52 -15.03 -11.96
CA LEU A 325 18.51 -14.93 -13.04
C LEU A 325 19.23 -13.57 -13.04
N ARG A 326 18.56 -12.46 -12.74
CA ARG A 326 19.19 -11.13 -12.62
C ARG A 326 20.25 -11.02 -11.51
N VAL A 327 20.17 -11.85 -10.47
CA VAL A 327 21.16 -11.86 -9.39
C VAL A 327 22.46 -12.51 -9.85
N HIS A 328 22.42 -13.36 -10.89
CA HIS A 328 23.54 -14.20 -11.30
C HIS A 328 24.00 -14.00 -12.74
N LEU A 329 23.27 -13.23 -13.56
CA LEU A 329 23.57 -13.08 -14.99
C LEU A 329 23.89 -11.63 -15.40
N PRO A 330 24.91 -11.43 -16.27
CA PRO A 330 25.21 -10.14 -16.88
C PRO A 330 24.02 -9.55 -17.64
N GLN A 331 23.95 -8.21 -17.73
CA GLN A 331 22.84 -7.51 -18.40
C GLN A 331 22.66 -7.90 -19.87
N SER A 332 23.74 -8.21 -20.59
CA SER A 332 23.72 -8.68 -21.98
C SER A 332 23.00 -10.02 -22.13
N THR A 333 23.21 -10.96 -21.21
CA THR A 333 22.54 -12.26 -21.19
C THR A 333 21.06 -12.14 -20.83
N MET A 334 20.72 -11.24 -19.90
CA MET A 334 19.32 -10.92 -19.59
C MET A 334 18.59 -10.28 -20.77
N ALA A 335 19.26 -9.43 -21.55
CA ALA A 335 18.70 -8.86 -22.77
C ALA A 335 18.43 -9.93 -23.84
N PHE A 336 19.33 -10.91 -23.97
CA PHE A 336 19.17 -12.05 -24.87
C PHE A 336 18.01 -12.97 -24.47
N ILE A 337 17.90 -13.32 -23.17
CA ILE A 337 16.79 -14.12 -22.63
C ILE A 337 15.44 -13.43 -22.86
N ARG A 338 15.36 -12.10 -22.66
CA ARG A 338 14.15 -11.33 -22.97
C ARG A 338 13.81 -11.33 -24.46
N ARG A 339 14.81 -11.33 -25.34
CA ARG A 339 14.64 -11.44 -26.79
C ARG A 339 14.06 -12.80 -27.19
N LEU A 340 14.50 -13.87 -26.53
CA LEU A 340 13.96 -15.22 -26.73
C LEU A 340 12.54 -15.39 -26.17
N LEU A 341 12.25 -14.76 -25.03
CA LEU A 341 10.93 -14.84 -24.38
C LEU A 341 9.91 -13.83 -24.94
N GLY A 342 10.35 -12.88 -25.78
CA GLY A 342 9.53 -11.84 -26.40
C GLY A 342 9.40 -12.00 -27.93
N LYS A 343 8.57 -12.96 -28.38
CA LYS A 343 7.99 -13.19 -29.72
C LYS A 343 8.91 -13.17 -30.97
N ALA A 344 8.69 -14.18 -31.81
CA ALA A 344 9.16 -14.31 -33.19
C ALA A 344 8.97 -13.03 -34.03
N PRO A 345 9.85 -12.77 -35.01
CA PRO A 345 9.78 -11.56 -35.82
C PRO A 345 8.63 -11.66 -36.84
N THR A 346 7.68 -10.74 -36.75
CA THR A 346 6.81 -10.38 -37.88
C THR A 346 7.66 -9.66 -38.93
N ARG A 347 8.09 -10.36 -39.98
CA ARG A 347 8.57 -9.74 -41.21
C ARG A 347 7.35 -9.25 -42.01
N GLY A 348 7.17 -7.93 -42.10
CA GLY A 348 6.46 -7.27 -43.19
C GLY A 348 7.47 -6.65 -44.17
N PRO A 349 7.13 -6.47 -45.45
CA PRO A 349 8.10 -6.28 -46.52
C PRO A 349 8.72 -4.87 -46.49
N VAL A 350 10.03 -4.81 -46.72
CA VAL A 350 10.77 -3.58 -46.97
C VAL A 350 10.57 -3.21 -48.44
N SER A 351 9.94 -2.07 -48.69
CA SER A 351 10.02 -1.38 -49.97
C SER A 351 11.31 -0.56 -50.02
N ALA A 352 12.01 -0.68 -51.16
CA ALA A 352 13.24 0.01 -51.50
C ALA A 352 13.06 1.53 -51.71
N GLY A 353 14.19 2.25 -51.62
CA GLY A 353 14.37 3.68 -51.96
C GLY A 353 15.52 4.23 -51.11
N GLU A 354 16.77 4.02 -51.52
CA GLU A 354 17.63 5.05 -52.16
C GLU A 354 17.66 6.38 -51.39
N ASP A 355 18.81 6.70 -50.77
CA ASP A 355 19.61 7.82 -51.28
C ASP A 355 21.08 7.76 -50.80
N ARG A 356 21.99 8.23 -51.66
CA ARG A 356 23.44 8.33 -51.48
C ARG A 356 23.81 9.74 -50.99
N GLY A 357 24.90 9.86 -50.23
CA GLY A 357 25.58 11.15 -50.03
C GLY A 357 26.45 11.11 -48.76
N ASN A 358 27.73 10.75 -48.85
CA ASN A 358 28.90 11.58 -49.20
C ASN A 358 29.68 12.04 -47.95
N ARG A 359 31.00 12.13 -48.17
CA ARG A 359 32.15 12.15 -47.29
C ARG A 359 32.38 13.45 -46.48
N ASP A 360 33.31 13.28 -45.54
CA ASP A 360 34.34 14.21 -45.06
C ASP A 360 33.95 15.35 -44.13
N SER A 361 34.47 15.32 -42.89
CA SER A 361 35.74 15.99 -42.58
C SER A 361 36.19 15.77 -41.14
N ALA A 362 37.51 15.69 -40.99
CA ALA A 362 38.26 15.32 -39.80
C ALA A 362 38.49 16.48 -38.82
N ARG A 363 38.80 16.16 -37.54
CA ARG A 363 39.97 16.73 -36.88
C ARG A 363 40.53 15.86 -35.75
N THR A 364 41.83 15.60 -35.89
CA THR A 364 42.83 14.96 -35.02
C THR A 364 43.10 15.77 -33.75
N ARG A 365 43.55 15.20 -32.62
CA ARG A 365 44.96 14.86 -32.28
C ARG A 365 44.99 14.23 -30.85
N SER A 366 45.55 13.02 -30.66
CA SER A 366 46.88 12.69 -30.04
C SER A 366 47.04 13.13 -28.58
N SER A 367 47.54 12.36 -27.59
CA SER A 367 48.68 11.42 -27.56
C SER A 367 48.80 10.65 -26.21
N GLU A 368 49.27 9.39 -26.26
CA GLU A 368 50.36 8.74 -25.46
C GLU A 368 50.42 8.90 -23.90
N HIS A 369 50.22 7.84 -23.08
CA HIS A 369 51.20 6.86 -22.50
C HIS A 369 51.93 7.33 -21.20
N PRO A 370 52.59 6.48 -20.37
CA PRO A 370 52.23 5.17 -19.78
C PRO A 370 52.67 4.98 -18.28
N HIS A 371 52.51 3.74 -17.79
CA HIS A 371 53.05 3.06 -16.58
C HIS A 371 54.42 3.49 -16.01
N ALA A 372 54.61 3.33 -14.68
CA ALA A 372 55.74 2.59 -14.05
C ALA A 372 55.54 2.41 -12.53
N ARG A 373 56.38 1.54 -11.94
CA ARG A 373 56.17 0.69 -10.75
C ARG A 373 57.37 0.83 -9.80
N PHE A 374 57.14 0.57 -8.50
CA PHE A 374 58.08 0.12 -7.44
C PHE A 374 59.17 1.05 -6.88
N LYS A 375 59.22 1.18 -5.54
CA LYS A 375 60.29 0.62 -4.68
C LYS A 375 59.96 0.66 -3.16
N ASN A 376 60.55 -0.30 -2.45
CA ASN A 376 60.42 -0.71 -1.04
C ASN A 376 61.03 0.23 0.01
N GLY A 377 60.67 0.07 1.30
CA GLY A 377 61.52 0.51 2.42
C GLY A 377 60.93 0.42 3.85
N ARG A 378 61.28 -0.65 4.57
CA ARG A 378 61.25 -0.98 6.02
C ARG A 378 60.95 0.09 7.12
N ALA A 379 60.05 -0.32 8.03
CA ALA A 379 60.17 -0.53 9.50
C ALA A 379 60.75 0.53 10.47
N ARG A 380 59.99 0.88 11.52
CA ARG A 380 60.39 0.73 12.95
C ARG A 380 59.21 0.91 13.92
N ARG A 381 59.27 0.14 15.02
CA ARG A 381 58.39 0.13 16.21
C ARG A 381 58.66 1.35 17.11
N SER A 382 57.68 1.81 17.91
CA SER A 382 57.60 1.60 19.38
C SER A 382 56.79 2.67 20.14
N SER A 383 55.85 2.18 20.96
CA SER A 383 55.54 2.57 22.36
C SER A 383 55.08 4.00 22.73
N GLY A 384 53.93 4.07 23.41
CA GLY A 384 53.57 5.16 24.34
C GLY A 384 52.07 5.19 24.72
N PRO A 385 51.67 4.99 26.00
CA PRO A 385 50.27 4.82 26.45
C PRO A 385 49.61 6.14 26.96
N PRO A 386 48.33 6.13 27.39
CA PRO A 386 47.53 7.33 27.60
C PRO A 386 47.46 7.80 29.06
N ILE A 387 47.16 9.09 29.24
CA ILE A 387 46.73 9.80 30.46
C ILE A 387 45.79 10.91 29.91
N THR A 388 44.53 11.11 30.32
CA THR A 388 43.84 11.04 31.62
C THR A 388 42.37 10.73 31.38
#